data_AF-A0A7Z0Q2A4-F1
#
_entry.id   AF-A0A7Z0Q2A4-F1
#
_cell.length_a   1.000
_cell.length_b   1.000
_cell.length_c   1.000
_cell.angle_alpha   90.00
_cell.angle_beta   90.00
_cell.angle_gamma   90.00
#
_symmetry.space_group_name_H-M   'P 1'
#
loop_
_entity.id
_entity.type
_entity.pdbx_description
1 polymer ?
#
loop_
_entity_poly.entity_id
_entity_poly.type
_entity_poly.pdbx_seq_one_letter_code
_entity_poly.pdbx_strand_id
1 'polypeptide(L)'
;RCADNRRSIVDGIARTARLLTSAAAAVAISTAAMASAQVTTLKLIGVGIALAAVVDAVLVRGVLVPAVMTVLGPANWWRPGRSPRPGMPAAPPEREPAAPAQAASR
;
A
#
# COMPACT_ATOMS: atom_id res chain seq x y z
N ARG A 1 -8.60 -0.36 25.05
CA ARG A 1 -8.82 0.80 24.14
C ARG A 1 -8.94 0.23 22.74
N CYS A 2 -10.13 0.23 22.15
CA CYS A 2 -10.32 -0.21 20.77
C CYS A 2 -9.46 0.69 19.88
N ALA A 3 -8.44 0.13 19.22
CA ALA A 3 -7.73 0.86 18.19
C ALA A 3 -8.78 1.25 17.15
N ASP A 4 -9.05 2.54 17.06
CA ASP A 4 -10.04 3.09 16.15
C ASP A 4 -9.62 2.73 14.72
N ASN A 5 -10.36 1.81 14.08
CA ASN A 5 -10.04 1.28 12.76
C ASN A 5 -9.92 2.42 11.73
N ARG A 6 -10.71 3.48 11.90
CA ARG A 6 -10.63 4.68 11.08
C ARG A 6 -9.26 5.36 11.20
N ARG A 7 -8.72 5.44 12.42
CA ARG A 7 -7.40 6.04 12.69
C ARG A 7 -6.27 5.19 12.09
N SER A 8 -6.35 3.86 12.18
CA SER A 8 -5.40 2.97 11.51
C SER A 8 -5.45 3.06 9.98
N ILE A 9 -6.65 3.22 9.40
CA ILE A 9 -6.82 3.41 7.96
C ILE A 9 -6.21 4.76 7.52
N VAL A 10 -6.49 5.86 8.24
CA VAL A 10 -5.93 7.19 7.95
C VAL A 10 -4.41 7.17 8.03
N ASP A 11 -3.84 6.60 9.10
CA ASP A 11 -2.38 6.51 9.27
C ASP A 11 -1.72 5.58 8.22
N GLY A 12 -2.42 4.53 7.79
CA GLY A 12 -1.98 3.62 6.73
C GLY A 12 -1.96 4.31 5.36
N ILE A 13 -3.00 5.07 5.04
CA ILE A 13 -3.08 5.86 3.81
C ILE A 13 -2.02 6.97 3.82
N ALA A 14 -1.86 7.70 4.93
CA ALA A 14 -0.88 8.79 5.03
C ALA A 14 0.57 8.31 4.74
N ARG A 15 0.94 7.10 5.19
CA ARG A 15 2.26 6.53 4.93
C ARG A 15 2.46 6.02 3.51
N THR A 16 1.43 5.44 2.91
CA THR A 16 1.55 4.75 1.61
C THR A 16 1.07 5.58 0.42
N ALA A 17 0.37 6.70 0.65
CA ALA A 17 -0.19 7.56 -0.40
C ALA A 17 0.86 8.04 -1.41
N ARG A 18 2.04 8.50 -0.95
CA ARG A 18 3.11 8.97 -1.86
C ARG A 18 3.61 7.86 -2.79
N LEU A 19 3.80 6.65 -2.26
CA LEU A 19 4.17 5.48 -3.05
C LEU A 19 3.09 5.16 -4.09
N LEU A 20 1.82 5.18 -3.67
CA LEU A 20 0.69 4.92 -4.55
C LEU A 20 0.58 5.96 -5.68
N THR A 21 0.74 7.25 -5.36
CA THR A 21 0.77 8.33 -6.35
C THR A 21 1.92 8.18 -7.33
N SER A 22 3.12 7.79 -6.86
CA SER A 22 4.27 7.57 -7.74
C SER A 22 4.05 6.40 -8.72
N ALA A 23 3.45 5.30 -8.26
CA ALA A 23 3.09 4.17 -9.11
C ALA A 23 2.00 4.55 -10.14
N ALA A 24 0.98 5.31 -9.71
CA ALA A 24 -0.06 5.80 -10.60
C ALA A 24 0.51 6.71 -11.71
N ALA A 25 1.47 7.57 -11.38
CA ALA A 25 2.15 8.42 -12.35
C ALA A 25 2.91 7.59 -13.40
N ALA A 26 3.65 6.55 -12.98
CA ALA A 26 4.35 5.66 -13.90
C ALA A 26 3.40 4.93 -14.87
N VAL A 27 2.25 4.44 -14.36
CA VAL A 27 1.21 3.79 -15.16
C VAL A 27 0.55 4.77 -16.13
N ALA A 28 0.30 6.01 -15.70
CA ALA A 28 -0.26 7.05 -16.57
C ALA A 28 0.69 7.39 -17.74
N ILE A 29 2.00 7.47 -17.46
CA ILE A 29 3.02 7.74 -18.49
C ILE A 29 3.13 6.56 -19.47
N SER A 30 3.19 5.31 -19.00
CA SER A 30 3.28 4.14 -19.88
C SER A 30 2.04 3.98 -20.76
N THR A 31 0.88 4.23 -20.18
CA THR A 31 -0.42 4.28 -20.85
C THR A 31 -0.44 5.33 -21.96
N ALA A 32 0.01 6.56 -21.67
CA ALA A 32 0.07 7.65 -22.65
C ALA A 32 1.02 7.32 -23.81
N ALA A 33 2.15 6.67 -23.53
CA ALA A 33 3.07 6.19 -24.56
C ALA A 33 2.40 5.14 -25.47
N MET A 34 1.65 4.20 -24.88
CA MET A 34 0.98 3.14 -25.64
C MET A 34 -0.18 3.67 -26.50
N ALA A 35 -0.89 4.71 -26.04
CA ALA A 35 -1.92 5.40 -26.81
C ALA A 35 -1.38 6.12 -28.07
N SER A 36 -0.07 6.36 -28.13
CA SER A 36 0.61 7.00 -29.28
C SER A 36 0.86 6.03 -30.46
N ALA A 37 0.49 4.75 -30.34
CA ALA A 37 0.65 3.76 -31.40
C ALA A 37 -0.20 4.08 -32.66
N GLN A 38 0.39 3.93 -33.84
CA GLN A 38 -0.20 4.27 -35.15
C GLN A 38 -1.12 3.16 -35.72
N VAL A 39 -1.12 1.97 -35.14
CA VAL A 39 -1.95 0.83 -35.60
C VAL A 39 -3.31 0.87 -34.90
N THR A 40 -4.39 1.09 -35.65
CA THR A 40 -5.74 1.32 -35.09
C THR A 40 -6.22 0.22 -34.13
N THR A 41 -6.01 -1.06 -34.45
CA THR A 41 -6.36 -2.18 -33.56
C THR A 41 -5.57 -2.14 -32.26
N LEU A 42 -4.26 -1.90 -32.35
CA LEU A 42 -3.37 -1.81 -31.20
C LEU A 42 -3.69 -0.56 -30.35
N LYS A 43 -4.13 0.52 -31.01
CA LYS A 43 -4.57 1.76 -30.36
C LYS A 43 -5.86 1.57 -29.57
N LEU A 44 -6.86 0.87 -30.11
CA LEU A 44 -8.10 0.56 -29.39
C LEU A 44 -7.85 -0.30 -28.15
N ILE A 45 -7.05 -1.36 -28.29
CA ILE A 45 -6.65 -2.22 -27.16
C ILE A 45 -5.82 -1.41 -26.15
N GLY A 46 -4.85 -0.63 -26.63
CA GLY A 46 -3.99 0.21 -25.80
C GLY A 46 -4.77 1.25 -25.01
N VAL A 47 -5.73 1.93 -25.63
CA VAL A 47 -6.62 2.90 -24.98
C VAL A 47 -7.58 2.21 -24.00
N GLY A 48 -8.05 0.99 -24.29
CA GLY A 48 -8.87 0.21 -23.35
C GLY A 48 -8.11 -0.17 -22.09
N ILE A 49 -6.89 -0.70 -22.23
CA ILE A 49 -6.02 -1.08 -21.10
C ILE A 49 -5.62 0.15 -20.28
N ALA A 50 -5.25 1.22 -20.97
CA ALA A 50 -4.99 2.54 -20.41
C ALA A 50 -6.12 3.02 -19.50
N LEU A 51 -7.34 3.04 -20.03
CA LEU A 51 -8.51 3.50 -19.29
C LEU A 51 -8.80 2.58 -18.10
N ALA A 52 -8.72 1.26 -18.27
CA ALA A 52 -8.93 0.30 -17.19
C ALA A 52 -7.93 0.49 -16.04
N ALA A 53 -6.66 0.75 -16.36
CA ALA A 53 -5.61 0.97 -15.37
C ALA A 53 -5.81 2.28 -14.60
N VAL A 54 -6.21 3.36 -15.27
CA VAL A 54 -6.53 4.64 -14.62
C VAL A 54 -7.74 4.48 -13.69
N VAL A 55 -8.78 3.77 -14.15
CA VAL A 55 -9.97 3.48 -13.34
C VAL A 55 -9.62 2.63 -12.11
N ASP A 56 -8.80 1.58 -12.24
CA ASP A 56 -8.35 0.76 -11.09
C ASP A 56 -7.57 1.60 -10.07
N ALA A 57 -6.65 2.44 -10.55
CA ALA A 57 -5.82 3.27 -9.69
C ALA A 57 -6.65 4.31 -8.90
N VAL A 58 -7.68 4.89 -9.52
CA VAL A 58 -8.48 5.98 -8.91
C VAL A 58 -9.72 5.44 -8.19
N LEU A 59 -10.60 4.72 -8.88
CA LEU A 59 -11.86 4.26 -8.30
C LEU A 59 -11.64 3.07 -7.37
N VAL A 60 -10.93 2.04 -7.83
CA VAL A 60 -10.80 0.80 -7.06
C VAL A 60 -9.92 1.05 -5.83
N ARG A 61 -8.70 1.57 -6.02
CA ARG A 61 -7.77 1.78 -4.89
C ARG A 61 -8.09 3.01 -4.06
N GLY A 62 -8.56 4.09 -4.68
CA GLY A 62 -8.85 5.34 -3.97
C GLY A 62 -10.17 5.31 -3.19
N VAL A 63 -11.16 4.53 -3.64
CA VAL A 63 -12.51 4.53 -3.04
C VAL A 63 -12.95 3.13 -2.63
N LEU A 64 -12.91 2.16 -3.54
CA LEU A 64 -13.50 0.84 -3.30
C LEU A 64 -12.78 0.08 -2.19
N VAL A 65 -11.44 0.02 -2.22
CA VAL A 65 -10.63 -0.62 -1.18
C VAL A 65 -10.86 -0.02 0.21
N PRO A 66 -10.75 1.31 0.43
CA PRO A 66 -11.01 1.88 1.76
C PRO A 66 -12.48 1.76 2.18
N ALA A 67 -13.44 1.86 1.27
CA ALA A 67 -14.85 1.61 1.58
C ALA A 67 -15.08 0.17 2.05
N VAL A 68 -14.51 -0.80 1.36
CA VAL A 68 -14.59 -2.22 1.73
C VAL A 68 -13.88 -2.48 3.06
N MET A 69 -12.69 -1.92 3.29
CA MET A 69 -11.96 -2.05 4.57
C MET A 69 -12.70 -1.41 5.75
N THR A 70 -13.40 -0.30 5.53
CA THR A 70 -14.21 0.34 6.58
C THR A 70 -15.45 -0.49 6.91
N VAL A 71 -16.11 -1.09 5.91
CA VAL A 71 -17.29 -1.96 6.10
C VAL A 71 -16.92 -3.29 6.77
N LEU A 72 -15.84 -3.94 6.33
CA LEU A 72 -15.36 -5.22 6.92
C LEU A 72 -14.80 -5.05 8.33
N GLY A 73 -14.34 -3.84 8.70
CA GLY A 73 -14.03 -3.52 10.08
C GLY A 73 -12.93 -4.43 10.68
N PRO A 74 -13.14 -4.98 11.90
CA PRO A 74 -12.21 -5.91 12.54
C PRO A 74 -11.99 -7.22 11.78
N ALA A 75 -12.91 -7.64 10.91
CA ALA A 75 -12.78 -8.87 10.12
C ALA A 75 -11.65 -8.76 9.08
N ASN A 76 -11.31 -7.54 8.64
CA ASN A 76 -10.15 -7.29 7.77
C ASN A 76 -8.82 -7.69 8.43
N TRP A 77 -8.80 -7.74 9.76
CA TRP A 77 -7.61 -8.01 10.56
C TRP A 77 -7.66 -9.38 11.26
N TRP A 78 -8.53 -10.29 10.80
CA TRP A 78 -8.70 -11.60 11.42
C TRP A 78 -7.33 -12.31 11.54
N ARG A 79 -6.85 -12.43 12.79
CA ARG A 79 -5.73 -13.28 13.19
C ARG A 79 -6.27 -14.52 13.90
N PRO A 80 -6.47 -15.64 13.19
CA PRO A 80 -6.77 -16.90 13.86
C PRO A 80 -5.49 -17.33 14.60
N GLY A 81 -5.48 -17.23 15.94
CA GLY A 81 -4.48 -17.94 16.76
C GLY A 81 -3.39 -17.13 17.48
N ARG A 82 -3.59 -15.84 17.80
CA ARG A 82 -2.75 -15.18 18.82
C ARG A 82 -3.54 -14.93 20.09
N SER A 83 -3.85 -16.01 20.80
CA SER A 83 -4.03 -15.93 22.25
C SER A 83 -2.62 -15.80 22.85
N PRO A 84 -2.30 -14.74 23.62
CA PRO A 84 -1.06 -14.71 24.39
C PRO A 84 -1.06 -15.96 25.27
N ARG A 85 -0.12 -16.88 25.03
CA ARG A 85 0.06 -18.02 25.92
C ARG A 85 0.38 -17.45 27.31
N PRO A 86 -0.44 -17.72 28.34
CA PRO A 86 -0.11 -17.27 29.70
C PRO A 86 1.24 -17.89 30.08
N GLY A 87 2.25 -17.06 30.28
CA GLY A 87 3.59 -17.51 30.70
C GLY A 87 4.74 -17.35 29.70
N MET A 88 4.56 -16.67 28.55
CA MET A 88 5.73 -16.29 27.74
C MET A 88 6.45 -15.10 28.41
N PRO A 89 7.68 -15.24 28.90
CA PRO A 89 8.45 -14.10 29.41
C PRO A 89 8.61 -13.06 28.29
N ALA A 90 8.50 -11.78 28.65
CA ALA A 90 8.69 -10.69 27.71
C ALA A 90 10.03 -10.88 26.98
N ALA A 91 9.99 -10.87 25.64
CA ALA A 91 11.21 -10.88 24.85
C ALA A 91 12.09 -9.72 25.36
N PRO A 92 13.37 -9.97 25.68
CA PRO A 92 14.28 -8.91 26.07
C PRO A 92 14.23 -7.79 25.03
N PRO A 93 14.32 -6.50 25.43
CA PRO A 93 14.38 -5.42 24.45
C PRO A 93 15.49 -5.77 23.46
N GLU A 94 15.14 -5.87 22.17
CA GLU A 94 16.12 -6.00 21.10
C GLU A 94 17.13 -4.89 21.33
N ARG A 95 18.36 -5.27 21.73
CA ARG A 95 19.44 -4.29 21.82
C ARG A 95 19.60 -3.74 20.42
N GLU A 96 19.35 -2.44 20.30
CA GLU A 96 19.74 -1.65 19.15
C GLU A 96 21.15 -2.09 18.73
N PRO A 97 21.37 -2.53 17.48
CA PRO A 97 22.68 -2.91 17.02
C PRO A 97 23.56 -1.68 17.22
N ALA A 98 24.52 -1.81 18.14
CA ALA A 98 25.47 -0.75 18.47
C ALA A 98 25.98 -0.15 17.16
N ALA A 99 25.69 1.14 16.97
CA ALA A 99 26.20 1.89 15.84
C ALA A 99 27.68 1.56 15.66
N PRO A 100 28.16 1.26 14.44
CA PRO A 100 29.55 0.92 14.22
C PRO A 100 30.39 2.04 14.81
N ALA A 101 31.21 1.66 15.79
CA ALA A 101 32.16 2.54 16.44
C ALA A 101 32.90 3.31 15.35
N GLN A 102 32.64 4.62 15.35
CA GLN A 102 33.46 5.69 14.81
C GLN A 102 34.73 5.16 14.13
N ALA A 103 34.66 5.09 12.81
CA ALA A 103 35.84 5.10 11.98
C ALA A 103 36.78 6.22 12.45
N ALA A 104 38.06 5.89 12.54
CA ALA A 104 39.16 6.77 12.16
C ALA A 104 39.14 8.19 12.78
N SER A 105 39.68 8.32 13.99
CA SER A 105 40.33 9.55 14.44
C SER A 105 41.28 9.26 15.60
N ARG A 106 42.40 8.60 15.31
CA ARG A 106 43.68 8.72 16.03
C ARG A 106 44.80 8.15 15.18
#